data_AF-A0A285KX87-F1
#
_entry.id   AF-A0A285KX87-F1
#
_cell.length_a   1.000
_cell.length_b   1.000
_cell.length_c   1.000
_cell.angle_alpha   90.00
_cell.angle_beta   90.00
_cell.angle_gamma   90.00
#
_symmetry.space_group_name_H-M   'P 1'
#
loop_
_entity.id
_entity.type
_entity.pdbx_description
1 polymer ?
#
loop_
_entity_poly.entity_id
_entity_poly.type
_entity_poly.pdbx_seq_one_letter_code
_entity_poly.pdbx_strand_id
1 'polypeptide(L)'
;MQELSRADESGATAGGAEAPVFQQYEIPEAILALATIADPDYIDLFTLVTPDAAVWSPEQWARAAFEDVAGLQGQFIWRVLLGMRLASRRSPAHVAGWDIADRGDGYITLAARSWMLTGNLVVRIDGDRLSLATIIDYDRRIAKPIWTRLSAIHRSLAPGLLHDAHDAVRARPR
;
A
#
# COMPACT_ATOMS: atom_id res chain seq x y z
N MET A 1 -0.65 -62.43 -2.78
CA MET A 1 -0.45 -61.83 -1.45
C MET A 1 0.76 -60.91 -1.58
N GLN A 2 0.51 -59.67 -1.99
CA GLN A 2 1.53 -58.61 -2.17
C GLN A 2 1.34 -57.63 -1.00
N GLU A 3 2.34 -57.56 -0.14
CA GLU A 3 2.57 -56.62 0.95
C GLU A 3 4.10 -56.36 0.89
N LEU A 4 4.68 -55.17 0.96
CA LEU A 4 4.28 -53.82 1.31
C LEU A 4 5.12 -52.87 0.44
N SER A 5 4.48 -51.98 -0.31
CA SER A 5 5.15 -50.79 -0.86
C SER A 5 5.12 -49.71 0.23
N ARG A 6 6.24 -49.53 0.92
CA ARG A 6 6.50 -48.36 1.75
C ARG A 6 6.88 -47.24 0.80
N ALA A 7 5.88 -46.46 0.36
CA ALA A 7 6.12 -45.20 -0.32
C ALA A 7 6.63 -44.21 0.73
N ASP A 8 7.92 -43.92 0.61
CA ASP A 8 8.64 -42.85 1.28
C ASP A 8 7.98 -41.50 1.01
N GLU A 9 8.14 -40.62 1.98
CA GLU A 9 7.42 -39.38 2.16
C GLU A 9 7.59 -38.46 0.96
N SER A 10 6.46 -38.13 0.34
CA SER A 10 6.37 -37.03 -0.60
C SER A 10 6.71 -35.73 0.15
N GLY A 11 7.94 -35.28 -0.01
CA GLY A 11 8.32 -33.89 0.20
C GLY A 11 7.48 -33.01 -0.71
N ALA A 12 6.29 -32.64 -0.22
CA ALA A 12 5.51 -31.56 -0.78
C ALA A 12 6.31 -30.28 -0.53
N THR A 13 7.06 -29.90 -1.56
CA THR A 13 7.52 -28.52 -1.73
C THR A 13 6.32 -27.62 -1.50
N ALA A 14 6.38 -26.80 -0.46
CA ALA A 14 5.48 -25.69 -0.27
C ALA A 14 5.64 -24.77 -1.49
N GLY A 15 4.82 -25.01 -2.51
CA GLY A 15 4.68 -24.08 -3.63
C GLY A 15 4.36 -22.72 -3.01
N GLY A 16 5.17 -21.72 -3.33
CA GLY A 16 4.97 -20.35 -2.88
C GLY A 16 3.62 -19.87 -3.36
N ALA A 17 2.58 -20.08 -2.55
CA ALA A 17 1.30 -19.46 -2.75
C ALA A 17 1.52 -17.97 -2.53
N GLU A 18 1.29 -17.20 -3.59
CA GLU A 18 1.33 -15.74 -3.54
C GLU A 18 0.48 -15.25 -2.37
N ALA A 19 1.05 -14.41 -1.51
CA ALA A 19 0.39 -13.96 -0.29
C ALA A 19 -0.89 -13.20 -0.66
N PRO A 20 -2.08 -13.59 -0.16
CA PRO A 20 -3.33 -13.09 -0.71
C PRO A 20 -3.51 -11.60 -0.42
N VAL A 21 -3.88 -10.84 -1.45
CA VAL A 21 -4.34 -9.45 -1.36
C VAL A 21 -5.81 -9.36 -1.72
N PHE A 22 -6.57 -8.63 -0.91
CA PHE A 22 -7.98 -8.35 -1.16
C PHE A 22 -8.33 -6.89 -0.86
N GLN A 23 -9.34 -6.39 -1.57
CA GLN A 23 -9.96 -5.11 -1.27
C GLN A 23 -10.94 -5.27 -0.11
N GLN A 24 -10.89 -4.34 0.85
CA GLN A 24 -11.87 -4.22 1.92
C GLN A 24 -12.84 -3.07 1.61
N TYR A 25 -14.14 -3.34 1.74
CA TYR A 25 -15.19 -2.33 1.55
C TYR A 25 -15.64 -1.71 2.87
N GLU A 26 -15.53 -2.45 3.96
CA GLU A 26 -15.71 -1.92 5.31
C GLU A 26 -14.37 -1.38 5.77
N ILE A 27 -14.32 -0.07 6.05
CA ILE A 27 -13.10 0.61 6.47
C ILE A 27 -13.08 0.64 8.00
N PRO A 28 -12.13 -0.04 8.67
CA PRO A 28 -12.06 -0.01 10.12
C PRO A 28 -11.84 1.42 10.65
N GLU A 29 -12.51 1.77 11.75
CA GLU A 29 -12.36 3.07 12.41
C GLU A 29 -10.89 3.40 12.72
N ALA A 30 -10.11 2.38 13.10
CA ALA A 30 -8.69 2.52 13.37
C ALA A 30 -7.82 2.82 12.12
N ILE A 31 -8.34 2.70 10.89
CA ILE A 31 -7.69 3.25 9.69
C ILE A 31 -8.11 4.71 9.50
N LEU A 32 -9.39 5.03 9.70
CA LEU A 32 -9.91 6.40 9.58
C LEU A 32 -9.25 7.34 10.56
N ALA A 33 -9.04 6.90 11.80
CA ALA A 33 -8.38 7.67 12.86
C ALA A 33 -6.91 8.02 12.55
N LEU A 34 -6.26 7.31 11.60
CA LEU A 34 -4.88 7.58 11.18
C LEU A 34 -4.80 8.59 10.03
N ALA A 35 -5.94 8.91 9.40
CA ALA A 35 -5.99 9.89 8.33
C ALA A 35 -5.91 11.31 8.89
N THR A 36 -5.27 12.19 8.14
CA THR A 36 -5.30 13.65 8.40
C THR A 36 -6.54 14.31 7.81
N ILE A 37 -7.33 13.57 7.02
CA ILE A 37 -8.56 14.01 6.36
C ILE A 37 -9.75 13.55 7.21
N ALA A 38 -10.55 14.50 7.70
CA ALA A 38 -11.67 14.20 8.60
C ALA A 38 -12.92 13.66 7.89
N ASP A 39 -13.22 14.13 6.67
CA ASP A 39 -14.40 13.75 5.89
C ASP A 39 -14.00 13.47 4.43
N PRO A 40 -13.46 12.28 4.13
CA PRO A 40 -12.96 11.96 2.80
C PRO A 40 -14.08 11.65 1.80
N ASP A 41 -14.00 12.25 0.62
CA ASP A 41 -14.87 11.93 -0.52
C ASP A 41 -14.62 10.54 -1.12
N TYR A 42 -13.47 9.93 -0.83
CA TYR A 42 -13.09 8.62 -1.35
C TYR A 42 -12.16 7.87 -0.41
N ILE A 43 -12.41 6.57 -0.25
CA ILE A 43 -11.51 5.64 0.43
C ILE A 43 -11.45 4.33 -0.35
N ASP A 44 -10.24 3.82 -0.52
CA ASP A 44 -9.98 2.42 -0.82
C ASP A 44 -9.09 1.82 0.26
N LEU A 45 -9.32 0.55 0.57
CA LEU A 45 -8.50 -0.22 1.48
C LEU A 45 -8.15 -1.56 0.85
N PHE A 46 -6.86 -1.85 0.77
CA PHE A 46 -6.33 -3.14 0.33
C PHE A 46 -5.56 -3.77 1.47
N THR A 47 -5.60 -5.11 1.57
CA THR A 47 -4.88 -5.82 2.61
C THR A 47 -4.22 -7.07 2.07
N LEU A 48 -2.91 -7.13 2.31
CA LEU A 48 -2.05 -8.29 2.13
C LEU A 48 -2.01 -9.06 3.45
N VAL A 49 -2.16 -10.39 3.39
CA VAL A 49 -1.95 -11.27 4.55
C VAL A 49 -0.65 -12.05 4.35
N THR A 50 0.33 -11.80 5.21
CA THR A 50 1.64 -12.47 5.18
C THR A 50 2.20 -12.61 6.60
N PRO A 51 2.72 -13.79 7.00
CA PRO A 51 3.28 -14.01 8.33
C PRO A 51 4.48 -13.10 8.62
N ASP A 52 5.13 -12.59 7.58
CA ASP A 52 6.30 -11.72 7.68
C ASP A 52 5.93 -10.23 7.75
N ALA A 53 4.65 -9.86 7.83
CA ALA A 53 4.21 -8.45 7.80
C ALA A 53 4.91 -7.62 8.88
N ALA A 54 4.88 -8.10 10.13
CA ALA A 54 5.48 -7.45 11.29
C ALA A 54 7.02 -7.56 11.39
N VAL A 55 7.68 -8.28 10.46
CA VAL A 55 9.15 -8.33 10.39
C VAL A 55 9.71 -6.98 9.95
N TRP A 56 8.94 -6.22 9.18
CA TRP A 56 9.34 -4.94 8.62
C TRP A 56 8.47 -3.82 9.18
N SER A 57 9.07 -2.65 9.39
CA SER A 57 8.34 -1.47 9.83
C SER A 57 7.37 -0.97 8.75
N PRO A 58 6.30 -0.26 9.14
CA PRO A 58 5.38 0.39 8.20
C PRO A 58 6.09 1.31 7.21
N GLU A 59 7.14 2.02 7.65
CA GLU A 59 7.94 2.88 6.79
C GLU A 59 8.73 2.07 5.75
N GLN A 60 9.29 0.91 6.11
CA GLN A 60 9.98 0.03 5.15
C GLN A 60 9.01 -0.48 4.07
N TRP A 61 7.80 -0.87 4.47
CA TRP A 61 6.73 -1.25 3.55
C TRP A 61 6.33 -0.10 2.62
N ALA A 62 6.10 1.09 3.18
CA ALA A 62 5.75 2.26 2.38
C ALA A 62 6.86 2.61 1.38
N ARG A 63 8.14 2.54 1.77
CA ARG A 63 9.26 2.76 0.85
C ARG A 63 9.34 1.66 -0.21
N ALA A 64 9.15 0.39 0.13
CA ALA A 64 9.15 -0.69 -0.84
C ALA A 64 8.04 -0.47 -1.90
N ALA A 65 6.81 -0.20 -1.45
CA ALA A 65 5.69 0.04 -2.35
C ALA A 65 5.89 1.31 -3.21
N PHE A 66 6.22 2.44 -2.60
CA PHE A 66 6.13 3.73 -3.29
C PHE A 66 7.45 4.20 -3.94
N GLU A 67 8.60 3.78 -3.42
CA GLU A 67 9.92 4.13 -3.98
C GLU A 67 10.42 3.05 -4.93
N ASP A 68 10.37 1.78 -4.53
CA ASP A 68 10.98 0.69 -5.30
C ASP A 68 10.04 0.18 -6.40
N VAL A 69 8.79 -0.11 -6.05
CA VAL A 69 7.81 -0.69 -6.99
C VAL A 69 7.16 0.38 -7.85
N ALA A 70 6.47 1.35 -7.23
CA ALA A 70 5.82 2.40 -8.00
C ALA A 70 6.84 3.29 -8.74
N GLY A 71 7.93 3.65 -8.06
CA GLY A 71 9.08 4.34 -8.63
C GLY A 71 8.72 5.49 -9.57
N LEU A 72 9.33 5.50 -10.76
CA LEU A 72 9.12 6.54 -11.78
C LEU A 72 7.68 6.59 -12.31
N GLN A 73 7.01 5.44 -12.43
CA GLN A 73 5.62 5.38 -12.88
C GLN A 73 4.68 6.04 -11.87
N GLY A 74 4.88 5.76 -10.58
CA GLY A 74 4.20 6.43 -9.48
C GLY A 74 4.43 7.94 -9.51
N GLN A 75 5.68 8.38 -9.68
CA GLN A 75 6.00 9.81 -9.79
C GLN A 75 5.26 10.49 -10.96
N PHE A 76 5.16 9.83 -12.12
CA PHE A 76 4.41 10.36 -13.25
C PHE A 76 2.92 10.51 -12.91
N ILE A 77 2.31 9.49 -12.32
CA ILE A 77 0.90 9.53 -11.90
C ILE A 77 0.68 10.66 -10.89
N TRP A 78 1.49 10.74 -9.84
CA TRP A 78 1.28 11.71 -8.77
C TRP A 78 1.56 13.14 -9.23
N ARG A 79 2.70 13.40 -9.87
CA ARG A 79 3.11 14.77 -10.23
C ARG A 79 2.42 15.29 -11.49
N VAL A 80 2.20 14.43 -12.48
CA VAL A 80 1.68 14.86 -13.80
C VAL A 80 0.17 14.68 -13.86
N LEU A 81 -0.34 13.49 -13.57
CA LEU A 81 -1.78 13.23 -13.70
C LEU A 81 -2.58 13.84 -12.54
N LEU A 82 -2.08 13.71 -11.31
CA LEU A 82 -2.76 14.23 -10.12
C LEU A 82 -2.29 15.64 -9.75
N GLY A 83 -1.16 16.13 -10.29
CA GLY A 83 -0.64 17.44 -9.95
C GLY A 83 -0.22 17.58 -8.48
N MET A 84 0.15 16.48 -7.83
CA MET A 84 0.56 16.43 -6.43
C MET A 84 1.87 17.19 -6.23
N ARG A 85 1.90 17.99 -5.16
CA ARG A 85 3.06 18.77 -4.72
C ARG A 85 3.96 17.90 -3.86
N LEU A 86 4.71 17.01 -4.51
CA LEU A 86 5.66 16.12 -3.84
C LEU A 86 7.03 16.79 -3.71
N ALA A 87 7.70 16.56 -2.58
CA ALA A 87 9.06 17.04 -2.34
C ALA A 87 10.04 16.44 -3.37
N SER A 88 10.96 17.26 -3.89
CA SER A 88 11.92 16.85 -4.93
C SER A 88 13.22 16.26 -4.37
N ARG A 89 13.50 16.47 -3.08
CA ARG A 89 14.73 16.02 -2.42
C ARG A 89 14.46 14.78 -1.57
N ARG A 90 15.38 13.81 -1.65
CA ARG A 90 15.42 12.68 -0.73
C ARG A 90 15.65 13.22 0.68
N SER A 91 14.71 12.97 1.57
CA SER A 91 14.76 13.40 2.97
C SER A 91 14.07 12.34 3.82
N PRO A 92 14.54 12.09 5.06
CA PRO A 92 13.90 11.13 5.96
C PRO A 92 12.47 11.53 6.32
N ALA A 93 12.08 12.79 6.15
CA ALA A 93 10.70 13.25 6.37
C ALA A 93 9.74 12.88 5.22
N HIS A 94 10.21 12.20 4.18
CA HIS A 94 9.40 11.87 3.01
C HIS A 94 9.57 10.42 2.58
N VAL A 95 8.53 9.87 1.95
CA VAL A 95 8.54 8.59 1.24
C VAL A 95 8.10 8.84 -0.20
N ALA A 96 8.96 8.57 -1.16
CA ALA A 96 8.71 8.87 -2.58
C ALA A 96 8.29 10.34 -2.84
N GLY A 97 8.73 11.28 -1.98
CA GLY A 97 8.36 12.69 -2.03
C GLY A 97 7.01 13.05 -1.38
N TRP A 98 6.25 12.07 -0.88
CA TRP A 98 5.10 12.32 0.00
C TRP A 98 5.58 12.70 1.39
N ASP A 99 4.92 13.67 2.01
CA ASP A 99 5.25 14.09 3.38
C ASP A 99 4.81 13.01 4.37
N ILE A 100 5.68 12.64 5.31
CA ILE A 100 5.27 11.80 6.44
C ILE A 100 4.52 12.69 7.42
N ALA A 101 3.19 12.60 7.41
CA ALA A 101 2.32 13.40 8.27
C ALA A 101 2.28 12.86 9.70
N ASP A 102 2.30 11.54 9.84
CA ASP A 102 2.38 10.86 11.12
C ASP A 102 2.96 9.45 10.96
N ARG A 103 3.47 8.86 12.05
CA ARG A 103 3.94 7.47 12.11
C ARG A 103 4.00 6.95 13.54
N GLY A 104 3.75 5.66 13.70
CA GLY A 104 3.90 4.93 14.95
C GLY A 104 4.37 3.50 14.70
N ASP A 105 4.42 2.68 15.75
CA ASP A 105 4.99 1.32 15.68
C ASP A 105 4.29 0.43 14.65
N GLY A 106 2.97 0.60 14.48
CA GLY A 106 2.14 -0.18 13.57
C GLY A 106 1.62 0.59 12.35
N TYR A 107 1.99 1.86 12.15
CA TYR A 107 1.48 2.61 11.01
C TYR A 107 2.40 3.74 10.51
N ILE A 108 2.14 4.17 9.28
CA ILE A 108 2.65 5.42 8.72
C ILE A 108 1.58 6.07 7.86
N THR A 109 1.41 7.38 8.02
CA THR A 109 0.49 8.20 7.23
C THR A 109 1.30 9.16 6.38
N LEU A 110 1.17 9.00 5.07
CA LEU A 110 1.76 9.90 4.08
C LEU A 110 0.70 10.85 3.55
N ALA A 111 1.05 12.11 3.37
CA ALA A 111 0.16 13.14 2.86
C ALA A 111 0.77 13.88 1.66
N ALA A 112 -0.08 14.25 0.72
CA ALA A 112 0.27 15.19 -0.32
C ALA A 112 -0.96 15.96 -0.78
N ARG A 113 -0.73 17.19 -1.24
CA ARG A 113 -1.78 18.07 -1.77
C ARG A 113 -1.53 18.34 -3.23
N SER A 114 -2.59 18.46 -4.01
CA SER A 114 -2.54 18.93 -5.39
C SER A 114 -3.34 20.23 -5.54
N TRP A 115 -3.54 20.67 -6.78
CA TRP A 115 -4.41 21.81 -7.07
C TRP A 115 -5.90 21.46 -7.02
N MET A 116 -6.27 20.16 -7.05
CA MET A 116 -7.67 19.69 -7.13
C MET A 116 -8.10 18.76 -6.00
N LEU A 117 -7.18 18.11 -5.32
CA LEU A 117 -7.45 17.12 -4.27
C LEU A 117 -6.30 17.03 -3.27
N THR A 118 -6.63 16.55 -2.07
CA THR A 118 -5.68 16.18 -1.03
C THR A 118 -5.73 14.66 -0.84
N GLY A 119 -4.57 14.02 -0.77
CA GLY A 119 -4.44 12.58 -0.68
C GLY A 119 -3.68 12.14 0.58
N ASN A 120 -4.16 11.07 1.20
CA ASN A 120 -3.49 10.35 2.26
C ASN A 120 -3.26 8.90 1.85
N LEU A 121 -2.06 8.40 2.08
CA LEU A 121 -1.71 6.99 1.96
C LEU A 121 -1.36 6.49 3.35
N VAL A 122 -2.17 5.58 3.90
CA VAL A 122 -1.94 4.99 5.21
C VAL A 122 -1.47 3.56 5.01
N VAL A 123 -0.28 3.25 5.51
CA VAL A 123 0.19 1.87 5.62
C VAL A 123 0.07 1.47 7.08
N ARG A 124 -0.66 0.39 7.37
CA ARG A 124 -0.86 -0.12 8.72
C ARG A 124 -0.53 -1.60 8.77
N ILE A 125 0.11 -2.02 9.84
CA ILE A 125 0.40 -3.41 10.16
C ILE A 125 -0.42 -3.80 11.39
N ASP A 126 -1.11 -4.93 11.29
CA ASP A 126 -1.85 -5.54 12.39
C ASP A 126 -1.64 -7.06 12.35
N GLY A 127 -0.68 -7.55 13.15
CA GLY A 127 -0.27 -8.95 13.13
C GLY A 127 0.32 -9.36 11.78
N ASP A 128 -0.35 -10.27 11.09
CA ASP A 128 0.00 -10.77 9.75
C ASP A 128 -0.64 -9.95 8.61
N ARG A 129 -1.32 -8.85 8.93
CA ARG A 129 -2.04 -8.02 7.96
C ARG A 129 -1.27 -6.74 7.68
N LEU A 130 -0.93 -6.53 6.41
CA LEU A 130 -0.47 -5.25 5.90
C LEU A 130 -1.61 -4.60 5.12
N SER A 131 -2.10 -3.48 5.63
CA SER A 131 -3.16 -2.70 5.01
C SER A 131 -2.61 -1.43 4.35
N LEU A 132 -3.05 -1.16 3.13
CA LEU A 132 -2.84 0.10 2.43
C LEU A 132 -4.18 0.78 2.20
N ALA A 133 -4.39 1.93 2.84
CA ALA A 133 -5.54 2.80 2.60
C ALA A 133 -5.14 3.97 1.70
N THR A 134 -5.96 4.27 0.69
CA THR A 134 -5.89 5.50 -0.09
C THR A 134 -7.12 6.33 0.20
N ILE A 135 -6.91 7.49 0.82
CA ILE A 135 -7.97 8.36 1.33
C ILE A 135 -7.84 9.71 0.65
N ILE A 136 -8.92 10.22 0.08
CA ILE A 136 -8.89 11.44 -0.74
C ILE A 136 -10.06 12.36 -0.41
N ASP A 137 -9.72 13.64 -0.36
CA ASP A 137 -10.62 14.78 -0.22
C ASP A 137 -10.57 15.63 -1.50
N TYR A 138 -11.73 15.98 -2.06
CA TYR A 138 -11.82 16.77 -3.27
C TYR A 138 -11.86 18.27 -2.96
N ASP A 139 -10.71 18.93 -3.11
CA ASP A 139 -10.63 20.40 -2.99
C ASP A 139 -11.43 21.13 -4.10
N ARG A 140 -11.70 20.48 -5.24
CA ARG A 140 -12.42 21.06 -6.38
C ARG A 140 -13.43 20.10 -7.01
N ARG A 141 -14.52 20.65 -7.56
CA ARG A 141 -15.60 19.88 -8.23
C ARG A 141 -15.12 19.03 -9.41
N ILE A 142 -14.03 19.44 -10.08
CA ILE A 142 -13.44 18.66 -11.19
C ILE A 142 -12.68 17.42 -10.73
N ALA A 143 -12.30 17.33 -9.45
CA ALA A 143 -11.59 16.18 -8.91
C ALA A 143 -12.44 14.92 -8.96
N LYS A 144 -13.73 15.00 -8.63
CA LYS A 144 -14.65 13.85 -8.65
C LYS A 144 -14.67 13.08 -9.99
N PRO A 145 -14.95 13.70 -11.15
CA PRO A 145 -14.97 12.97 -12.42
C PRO A 145 -13.60 12.42 -12.82
N ILE A 146 -12.51 13.17 -12.56
CA ILE A 146 -11.15 12.69 -12.83
C ILE A 146 -10.83 11.47 -11.96
N TRP A 147 -11.09 11.58 -10.66
CA TRP A 147 -10.83 10.52 -9.69
C TRP A 147 -11.70 9.29 -9.96
N THR A 148 -12.94 9.46 -10.40
CA THR A 148 -13.81 8.33 -10.74
C THR A 148 -13.15 7.43 -11.79
N ARG A 149 -12.54 8.03 -12.83
CA ARG A 149 -11.78 7.28 -13.84
C ARG A 149 -10.48 6.68 -13.28
N LEU A 150 -9.72 7.47 -12.54
CA LEU A 150 -8.43 7.02 -11.98
C LEU A 150 -8.61 5.95 -10.89
N SER A 151 -9.72 5.95 -10.16
CA SER A 151 -10.04 4.98 -9.12
C SER A 151 -10.15 3.56 -9.66
N ALA A 152 -10.68 3.40 -10.88
CA ALA A 152 -10.76 2.08 -11.52
C ALA A 152 -9.37 1.53 -11.85
N ILE A 153 -8.48 2.41 -12.32
CA ILE A 153 -7.08 2.07 -12.60
C ILE A 153 -6.35 1.76 -11.29
N HIS A 154 -6.50 2.62 -10.27
CA HIS A 154 -5.96 2.40 -8.93
C HIS A 154 -6.34 1.02 -8.41
N ARG A 155 -7.64 0.69 -8.37
CA ARG A 155 -8.11 -0.59 -7.85
C ARG A 155 -7.52 -1.80 -8.57
N SER A 156 -7.18 -1.67 -9.85
CA SER A 156 -6.49 -2.72 -10.61
C SER A 156 -4.99 -2.85 -10.29
N LEU A 157 -4.34 -1.75 -9.90
CA LEU A 157 -2.90 -1.70 -9.65
C LEU A 157 -2.55 -1.99 -8.18
N ALA A 158 -3.42 -1.63 -7.24
CA ALA A 158 -3.12 -1.74 -5.81
C ALA A 158 -2.83 -3.17 -5.32
N PRO A 159 -3.50 -4.23 -5.79
CA PRO A 159 -3.14 -5.59 -5.42
C PRO A 159 -1.73 -5.99 -5.86
N GLY A 160 -1.39 -5.71 -7.13
CA GLY A 160 -0.05 -5.98 -7.67
C GLY A 160 1.03 -5.18 -6.96
N LEU A 161 0.75 -3.91 -6.63
CA LEU A 161 1.66 -3.08 -5.83
C LEU A 161 2.02 -3.72 -4.49
N LEU A 162 1.05 -4.31 -3.79
CA LEU A 162 1.28 -4.96 -2.49
C LEU A 162 2.04 -6.28 -2.61
N HIS A 163 1.78 -7.07 -3.66
CA HIS A 163 2.56 -8.27 -3.94
C HIS A 163 4.02 -7.93 -4.26
N ASP A 164 4.24 -7.00 -5.19
CA ASP A 164 5.59 -6.58 -5.58
C ASP A 164 6.33 -5.92 -4.40
N ALA A 165 5.62 -5.20 -3.54
CA ALA A 165 6.20 -4.61 -2.33
C ALA A 165 6.64 -5.69 -1.34
N HIS A 166 5.92 -6.82 -1.24
CA HIS A 166 6.28 -7.95 -0.40
C HIS A 166 7.58 -8.60 -0.88
N ASP A 167 7.75 -8.74 -2.19
CA ASP A 167 9.00 -9.26 -2.76
C ASP A 167 10.15 -8.26 -2.57
N ALA A 168 9.90 -6.97 -2.84
CA ALA A 168 10.89 -5.92 -2.71
C ALA A 168 11.38 -5.74 -1.26
N VAL A 169 10.47 -5.78 -0.26
CA VAL A 169 10.86 -5.61 1.15
C VAL A 169 11.69 -6.80 1.64
N ARG A 170 11.41 -8.03 1.16
CA ARG A 170 12.18 -9.23 1.50
C ARG A 170 13.59 -9.23 0.90
N ALA A 171 13.77 -8.55 -0.23
CA ALA A 171 15.08 -8.39 -0.86
C ALA A 171 15.97 -7.36 -0.13
N ARG A 172 15.41 -6.55 0.78
CA ARG A 172 16.19 -5.58 1.56
C ARG A 172 16.99 -6.28 2.67
N PRO A 173 18.21 -5.82 2.97
CA PRO A 173 18.93 -6.27 4.15
C PRO A 173 18.15 -5.90 5.42
N ARG A 174 18.06 -6.85 6.35
CA ARG A 174 17.41 -6.68 7.66
C ARG A 174 18.19 -5.73 8.56
#